data_AF-A0A3A5AI68-F1
#
_entry.id   AF-A0A3A5AI68-F1
#
_cell.length_a   1.000
_cell.length_b   1.000
_cell.length_c   1.000
_cell.angle_alpha   90.00
_cell.angle_beta   90.00
_cell.angle_gamma   90.00
#
_symmetry.space_group_name_H-M   'P 1'
#
loop_
_entity.id
_entity.type
_entity.pdbx_description
1 polymer ?
#
loop_
_entity_poly.entity_id
_entity_poly.type
_entity_poly.pdbx_seq_one_letter_code
_entity_poly.pdbx_strand_id
1 'polypeptide(L)'
;MDYLHQEIPSQKVSQARIAGIYLFGAHRALDPDFINKLSLETIKNAFRTKARCFHPDLHGGRPPETVEKNRQWFIKVKESYEILKDFVACQTFEPEAAVVRQKRIIAVGGAKGGIGKSTFAANLGVFLAAQGRRTVMVDLDLGGANLHLYLGKTSVKKTINDYFSRAVSSLGELIMPTKFGPHLIGGDSSQLGSANVSFSAKMKLLKSLRELDADYVIIDLGSNTSFNMLDFFLAGDSHLVVTTCEPASYLEAYNFIKVGLLRRLNRLFGEESADPGQKNFGLQSLIHEATMSPNGSKANNIPALLERVKAGYPDYLPLLRETLAAYQPYLVVNQVIDVQDVPPIIRRIQDVARKVLAIKVRYLGTLPFMETVKRSTLNLVPEVARNSRGPLAQRMAAMSKEL
;
A
#
# COMPACT_ATOMS: atom_id res chain seq x y z
N MET A 1 -16.22 21.06 -2.22
CA MET A 1 -16.14 21.91 -3.42
C MET A 1 -14.92 21.45 -4.20
N ASP A 2 -14.93 20.45 -5.08
CA ASP A 2 -15.98 19.62 -5.67
C ASP A 2 -15.45 18.18 -5.74
N TYR A 3 -16.25 17.23 -5.26
CA TYR A 3 -15.89 15.82 -5.27
C TYR A 3 -16.17 15.26 -6.66
N LEU A 4 -15.11 14.82 -7.34
CA LEU A 4 -15.18 14.10 -8.61
C LEU A 4 -16.15 12.92 -8.50
N HIS A 5 -17.36 13.11 -9.05
CA HIS A 5 -18.27 12.03 -9.38
C HIS A 5 -17.51 11.04 -10.26
N GLN A 6 -17.21 9.84 -9.74
CA GLN A 6 -16.88 8.73 -10.62
C GLN A 6 -18.11 8.50 -11.50
N GLU A 7 -17.98 8.72 -12.81
CA GLU A 7 -19.04 8.40 -13.75
C GLU A 7 -19.37 6.92 -13.65
N ILE A 8 -20.55 6.61 -13.14
CA ILE A 8 -21.09 5.26 -13.15
C ILE A 8 -21.09 4.79 -14.60
N PRO A 9 -20.55 3.60 -14.93
CA PRO A 9 -20.50 3.11 -16.30
C PRO A 9 -21.86 3.28 -16.98
N SER A 10 -21.90 3.88 -18.17
CA SER A 10 -23.14 4.18 -18.93
C SER A 10 -24.09 2.96 -19.04
N GLN A 11 -23.51 1.76 -19.11
CA GLN A 11 -24.24 0.49 -19.11
C GLN A 11 -25.02 0.22 -17.81
N LYS A 12 -24.46 0.54 -16.64
CA LYS A 12 -25.12 0.39 -15.33
C LYS A 12 -26.24 1.42 -15.13
N VAL A 13 -26.03 2.66 -15.60
CA VAL A 13 -27.08 3.70 -15.57
C VAL A 13 -28.25 3.28 -16.47
N SER A 14 -27.96 2.75 -17.66
CA SER A 14 -28.99 2.25 -18.58
C SER A 14 -29.78 1.07 -17.98
N GLN A 15 -29.10 0.12 -17.33
CA GLN A 15 -29.75 -0.99 -16.60
C GLN A 15 -30.60 -0.51 -15.43
N ALA A 16 -30.12 0.47 -14.65
CA ALA A 16 -30.87 1.05 -13.55
C ALA A 16 -32.12 1.80 -14.03
N ARG A 17 -32.06 2.50 -15.16
CA ARG A 17 -33.24 3.13 -15.78
C ARG A 17 -34.27 2.08 -16.20
N ILE A 18 -33.84 1.00 -16.86
CA ILE A 18 -34.74 -0.10 -17.27
C ILE A 18 -35.40 -0.76 -16.05
N ALA A 19 -34.62 -1.07 -15.01
CA ALA A 19 -35.15 -1.62 -13.75
C ALA A 19 -36.10 -0.62 -13.03
N GLY A 20 -35.77 0.67 -13.07
CA GLY A 20 -36.57 1.75 -12.51
C GLY A 20 -37.99 1.81 -13.07
N ILE A 21 -38.19 1.45 -14.35
CA ILE A 21 -39.51 1.47 -14.99
C ILE A 21 -40.49 0.54 -14.25
N TYR A 22 -40.01 -0.62 -13.79
CA TYR A 22 -40.85 -1.62 -13.12
C TYR A 22 -41.23 -1.23 -11.69
N LEU A 23 -40.38 -0.47 -10.97
CA LEU A 23 -40.67 -0.03 -9.60
C LEU A 23 -41.34 1.35 -9.52
N PHE A 24 -40.92 2.29 -10.36
CA PHE A 24 -41.29 3.71 -10.25
C PHE A 24 -42.06 4.26 -11.46
N GLY A 25 -42.16 3.49 -12.55
CA GLY A 25 -42.77 3.93 -13.81
C GLY A 25 -41.80 4.73 -14.69
N ALA A 26 -42.10 4.78 -16.00
CA ALA A 26 -41.20 5.35 -17.01
C ALA A 26 -40.82 6.82 -16.76
N HIS A 27 -41.77 7.65 -16.32
CA HIS A 27 -41.55 9.07 -16.06
C HIS A 27 -40.45 9.31 -15.02
N ARG A 28 -40.45 8.56 -13.91
CA ARG A 28 -39.42 8.71 -12.86
C ARG A 28 -38.14 7.97 -13.22
N ALA A 29 -38.25 6.83 -13.89
CA ALA A 29 -37.10 6.00 -14.22
C ALA A 29 -36.19 6.61 -15.30
N LEU A 30 -36.72 7.46 -16.18
CA LEU A 30 -35.95 8.15 -17.21
C LEU A 30 -35.40 9.51 -16.75
N ASP A 31 -35.89 10.03 -15.62
CA ASP A 31 -35.39 11.26 -15.00
C ASP A 31 -33.98 11.03 -14.40
N PRO A 32 -32.93 11.69 -14.94
CA PRO A 32 -31.57 11.54 -14.44
C PRO A 32 -31.42 11.95 -12.96
N ASP A 33 -32.13 12.99 -12.52
CA ASP A 33 -31.99 13.51 -11.16
C ASP A 33 -32.61 12.54 -10.14
N PHE A 34 -33.73 11.93 -10.51
CA PHE A 34 -34.38 10.90 -9.70
C PHE A 34 -33.48 9.66 -9.55
N ILE A 35 -32.92 9.16 -10.65
CA ILE A 35 -32.04 7.97 -10.65
C ILE A 35 -30.74 8.22 -9.87
N ASN A 36 -30.17 9.42 -9.96
CA ASN A 36 -28.93 9.77 -9.26
C ASN A 36 -29.10 9.99 -7.76
N LYS A 37 -30.32 10.34 -7.30
CA LYS A 37 -30.66 10.55 -5.88
C LYS A 37 -31.35 9.34 -5.25
N LEU A 38 -31.37 8.20 -5.93
CA LEU A 38 -32.11 7.03 -5.51
C LEU A 38 -31.51 6.42 -4.23
N SER A 39 -32.31 6.25 -3.19
CA SER A 39 -31.88 5.64 -1.93
C SER A 39 -32.39 4.21 -1.77
N LEU A 40 -31.67 3.39 -0.98
CA LEU A 40 -32.07 2.01 -0.70
C LEU A 40 -33.45 1.95 -0.01
N GLU A 41 -33.76 2.94 0.82
CA GLU A 41 -35.07 3.07 1.47
C GLU A 41 -36.19 3.32 0.46
N THR A 42 -35.96 4.21 -0.50
CA THR A 42 -36.91 4.49 -1.59
C THR A 42 -37.19 3.24 -2.43
N ILE A 43 -36.15 2.47 -2.75
CA ILE A 43 -36.26 1.20 -3.49
C ILE A 43 -37.04 0.16 -2.67
N LYS A 44 -36.73 -0.01 -1.38
CA LYS A 44 -37.43 -0.95 -0.49
C LYS A 44 -38.93 -0.62 -0.39
N ASN A 45 -39.28 0.66 -0.27
CA ASN A 45 -40.67 1.09 -0.17
C ASN A 45 -41.46 0.87 -1.48
N ALA A 46 -40.86 1.17 -2.63
CA ALA A 46 -41.48 0.91 -3.93
C ALA A 46 -41.64 -0.59 -4.21
N PHE A 47 -40.62 -1.39 -3.89
CA PHE A 47 -40.69 -2.85 -3.99
C PHE A 47 -41.82 -3.42 -3.13
N ARG A 48 -41.91 -3.03 -1.85
CA ARG A 48 -43.01 -3.49 -0.97
C ARG A 48 -44.39 -3.16 -1.53
N THR A 49 -44.55 -1.97 -2.10
CA THR A 49 -45.82 -1.51 -2.69
C THR A 49 -46.17 -2.34 -3.93
N LYS A 50 -45.23 -2.49 -4.87
CA LYS A 50 -45.44 -3.23 -6.12
C LYS A 50 -45.57 -4.74 -5.89
N ALA A 51 -44.77 -5.30 -5.00
CA ALA A 51 -44.83 -6.71 -4.60
C ALA A 51 -46.23 -7.07 -4.07
N ARG A 52 -46.86 -6.22 -3.25
CA ARG A 52 -48.23 -6.43 -2.76
C ARG A 52 -49.29 -6.42 -3.88
N CYS A 53 -49.11 -5.62 -4.93
CA CYS A 53 -50.06 -5.53 -6.05
C CYS A 53 -49.98 -6.70 -7.04
N PHE A 54 -48.85 -7.42 -7.07
CA PHE A 54 -48.59 -8.46 -8.08
C PHE A 54 -48.29 -9.83 -7.45
N HIS A 55 -48.30 -9.96 -6.12
CA HIS A 55 -48.05 -11.24 -5.46
C HIS A 55 -49.13 -12.26 -5.88
N PRO A 56 -48.74 -13.44 -6.40
CA PRO A 56 -49.70 -14.42 -6.89
C PRO A 56 -50.68 -14.90 -5.81
N ASP A 57 -50.18 -15.07 -4.58
CA ASP A 57 -50.99 -15.62 -3.47
C ASP A 57 -51.95 -14.61 -2.83
N LEU A 58 -51.82 -13.31 -3.12
CA LEU A 58 -52.73 -12.27 -2.60
C LEU A 58 -53.96 -12.03 -3.49
N HIS A 59 -54.04 -12.72 -4.63
CA HIS A 59 -55.06 -12.49 -5.67
C HIS A 59 -55.70 -13.79 -6.19
N GLY A 60 -55.72 -14.85 -5.39
CA GLY A 60 -56.19 -16.19 -5.77
C GLY A 60 -57.65 -16.32 -6.25
N GLY A 61 -58.47 -15.26 -6.13
CA GLY A 61 -59.84 -15.20 -6.66
C GLY A 61 -59.98 -14.60 -8.07
N ARG A 62 -58.88 -14.31 -8.79
CA ARG A 62 -58.89 -13.70 -10.14
C ARG A 62 -58.78 -14.77 -11.25
N PRO A 63 -59.19 -14.46 -12.50
CA PRO A 63 -59.05 -15.38 -13.62
C PRO A 63 -57.61 -15.89 -13.79
N PRO A 64 -57.39 -17.17 -14.17
CA PRO A 64 -56.05 -17.79 -14.26
C PRO A 64 -55.04 -16.99 -15.10
N GLU A 65 -55.50 -16.40 -16.22
CA GLU A 65 -54.67 -15.55 -17.09
C GLU A 65 -54.15 -14.29 -16.37
N THR A 66 -54.95 -13.74 -15.45
CA THR A 66 -54.58 -12.56 -14.65
C THR A 66 -53.56 -12.93 -13.57
N VAL A 67 -53.70 -14.12 -12.97
CA VAL A 67 -52.76 -14.62 -11.96
C VAL A 67 -51.40 -14.89 -12.58
N GLU A 68 -51.35 -15.49 -13.78
CA GLU A 68 -50.10 -15.73 -14.50
C GLU A 68 -49.41 -14.42 -14.92
N LYS A 69 -50.18 -13.45 -15.43
CA LYS A 69 -49.66 -12.11 -15.73
C LYS A 69 -49.10 -11.42 -14.49
N ASN A 70 -49.75 -11.54 -13.34
CA ASN A 70 -49.28 -10.99 -12.07
C ASN A 70 -47.97 -11.67 -11.61
N ARG A 71 -47.86 -13.00 -11.75
CA ARG A 71 -46.63 -13.74 -11.46
C ARG A 71 -45.45 -13.24 -12.31
N GLN A 72 -45.65 -13.06 -13.61
CA GLN A 72 -44.61 -12.52 -14.50
C GLN A 72 -44.20 -11.09 -14.11
N TRP A 73 -45.17 -10.24 -13.75
CA TRP A 73 -44.89 -8.90 -13.25
C TRP A 73 -44.13 -8.91 -11.92
N PHE A 74 -44.46 -9.83 -11.02
CA PHE A 74 -43.79 -9.98 -9.74
C PHE A 74 -42.31 -10.37 -9.89
N ILE A 75 -42.01 -11.28 -10.82
CA ILE A 75 -40.61 -11.66 -11.16
C ILE A 75 -39.82 -10.43 -11.61
N LYS A 76 -40.37 -9.65 -12.55
CA LYS A 76 -39.71 -8.43 -13.05
C LYS A 76 -39.51 -7.37 -11.96
N VAL A 77 -40.48 -7.24 -11.04
CA VAL A 77 -40.38 -6.34 -9.87
C VAL A 77 -39.25 -6.78 -8.92
N LYS A 78 -39.08 -8.09 -8.71
CA LYS A 78 -38.01 -8.65 -7.87
C LYS A 78 -36.63 -8.49 -8.51
N GLU A 79 -36.49 -8.79 -9.79
CA GLU A 79 -35.24 -8.58 -10.53
C GLU A 79 -34.83 -7.10 -10.52
N SER A 80 -35.80 -6.21 -10.74
CA SER A 80 -35.57 -4.76 -10.72
C SER A 80 -35.12 -4.27 -9.35
N TYR A 81 -35.63 -4.85 -8.27
CA TYR A 81 -35.19 -4.54 -6.91
C TYR A 81 -33.71 -4.88 -6.68
N GLU A 82 -33.25 -6.07 -7.09
CA GLU A 82 -31.83 -6.45 -6.93
C GLU A 82 -30.92 -5.58 -7.79
N ILE A 83 -31.30 -5.29 -9.04
CA ILE A 83 -30.52 -4.40 -9.93
C ILE A 83 -30.38 -2.99 -9.33
N LEU A 84 -31.47 -2.43 -8.80
CA LEU A 84 -31.46 -1.09 -8.22
C LEU A 84 -30.75 -1.05 -6.85
N LYS A 85 -30.85 -2.11 -6.06
CA LYS A 85 -30.11 -2.26 -4.81
C LYS A 85 -28.61 -2.33 -5.07
N ASP A 86 -28.17 -3.09 -6.06
CA ASP A 86 -26.77 -3.16 -6.47
C ASP A 86 -26.28 -1.82 -7.05
N PHE A 87 -27.14 -1.12 -7.78
CA PHE A 87 -26.86 0.21 -8.32
C PHE A 87 -26.69 1.25 -7.21
N VAL A 88 -27.58 1.29 -6.22
CA VAL A 88 -27.46 2.21 -5.08
C VAL A 88 -26.31 1.83 -4.16
N ALA A 89 -26.02 0.54 -3.97
CA ALA A 89 -24.81 0.11 -3.26
C ALA A 89 -23.51 0.57 -3.96
N CYS A 90 -23.53 0.76 -5.28
CA CYS A 90 -22.43 1.39 -6.00
C CYS A 90 -22.38 2.93 -5.81
N GLN A 91 -23.49 3.57 -5.41
CA GLN A 91 -23.61 5.02 -5.20
C GLN A 91 -23.39 5.45 -3.74
N THR A 92 -23.83 4.63 -2.79
CA THR A 92 -23.72 4.89 -1.35
C THR A 92 -22.50 4.14 -0.81
N PHE A 93 -21.35 4.82 -0.81
CA PHE A 93 -20.34 4.52 0.20
C PHE A 93 -20.93 4.92 1.55
N GLU A 94 -21.42 3.97 2.35
CA GLU A 94 -21.66 4.24 3.76
C GLU A 94 -20.32 4.63 4.41
N PRO A 95 -20.25 5.72 5.18
CA PRO A 95 -19.08 6.01 5.98
C PRO A 95 -18.98 4.93 7.05
N GLU A 96 -18.12 3.94 6.80
CA GLU A 96 -17.69 2.96 7.77
C GLU A 96 -17.34 3.70 9.06
N ALA A 97 -18.01 3.32 10.16
CA ALA A 97 -17.85 3.91 11.49
C ALA A 97 -16.38 4.24 11.73
N ALA A 98 -16.08 5.42 12.28
CA ALA A 98 -14.72 5.95 12.42
C ALA A 98 -13.80 4.96 13.16
N VAL A 99 -13.24 4.01 12.41
CA VAL A 99 -12.09 3.22 12.78
C VAL A 99 -11.03 4.27 13.06
N VAL A 100 -10.44 4.24 14.25
CA VAL A 100 -9.26 5.05 14.57
C VAL A 100 -8.26 4.78 13.45
N ARG A 101 -8.16 5.71 12.49
CA ARG A 101 -7.36 5.53 11.28
C ARG A 101 -5.92 5.74 11.70
N GLN A 102 -5.27 4.67 12.17
CA GLN A 102 -3.84 4.70 12.40
C GLN A 102 -3.17 4.87 11.05
N LYS A 103 -2.62 6.07 10.84
CA LYS A 103 -1.73 6.35 9.72
C LYS A 103 -0.56 5.36 9.76
N ARG A 104 -0.22 4.78 8.60
CA ARG A 104 0.92 3.88 8.45
C ARG A 104 1.84 4.33 7.33
N ILE A 105 3.12 4.46 7.64
CA ILE A 105 4.19 4.65 6.66
C ILE A 105 4.76 3.29 6.29
N ILE A 106 4.64 2.92 5.02
CA ILE A 106 5.14 1.66 4.48
C ILE A 106 6.35 1.98 3.60
N ALA A 107 7.54 1.57 4.02
CA ALA A 107 8.74 1.71 3.20
C ALA A 107 9.00 0.45 2.38
N VAL A 108 9.05 0.60 1.06
CA VAL A 108 9.33 -0.48 0.10
C VAL A 108 10.77 -0.33 -0.38
N GLY A 109 11.61 -1.29 -0.01
CA GLY A 109 13.03 -1.32 -0.35
C GLY A 109 13.51 -2.66 -0.89
N GLY A 110 14.81 -2.73 -1.17
CA GLY A 110 15.51 -3.91 -1.69
C GLY A 110 16.77 -3.49 -2.44
N ALA A 111 17.83 -4.31 -2.34
CA ALA A 111 19.16 -3.93 -2.82
C ALA A 111 19.39 -4.12 -4.33
N LYS A 112 18.57 -4.93 -5.02
CA LYS A 112 18.73 -5.17 -6.46
C LYS A 112 17.85 -4.26 -7.31
N GLY A 113 18.39 -3.80 -8.45
CA GLY A 113 17.61 -3.18 -9.52
C GLY A 113 16.74 -4.21 -10.27
N GLY A 114 15.61 -3.78 -10.84
CA GLY A 114 14.80 -4.66 -11.71
C GLY A 114 13.93 -5.72 -11.01
N ILE A 115 13.99 -5.86 -9.68
CA ILE A 115 13.16 -6.82 -8.91
C ILE A 115 11.68 -6.40 -8.74
N GLY A 116 11.29 -5.25 -9.31
CA GLY A 116 9.90 -4.77 -9.34
C GLY A 116 9.42 -4.01 -8.09
N LYS A 117 10.32 -3.33 -7.34
CA LYS A 117 9.98 -2.51 -6.16
C LYS A 117 8.89 -1.46 -6.44
N SER A 118 9.14 -0.57 -7.40
CA SER A 118 8.21 0.50 -7.79
C SER A 118 6.89 -0.03 -8.33
N THR A 119 6.94 -1.12 -9.10
CA THR A 119 5.73 -1.78 -9.61
C THR A 119 4.91 -2.40 -8.48
N PHE A 120 5.56 -3.03 -7.52
CA PHE A 120 4.90 -3.54 -6.31
C PHE A 120 4.29 -2.40 -5.49
N ALA A 121 5.05 -1.35 -5.19
CA ALA A 121 4.60 -0.18 -4.45
C ALA A 121 3.38 0.49 -5.12
N ALA A 122 3.43 0.73 -6.44
CA ALA A 122 2.33 1.31 -7.20
C ALA A 122 1.06 0.45 -7.12
N ASN A 123 1.17 -0.87 -7.33
CA ASN A 123 0.00 -1.76 -7.26
C ASN A 123 -0.55 -1.88 -5.83
N LEU A 124 0.29 -1.89 -4.81
CA LEU A 124 -0.17 -1.86 -3.42
C LEU A 124 -0.92 -0.56 -3.11
N GLY A 125 -0.38 0.59 -3.52
CA GLY A 125 -0.99 1.88 -3.30
C GLY A 125 -2.30 2.09 -4.04
N VAL A 126 -2.37 1.67 -5.30
CA VAL A 126 -3.63 1.68 -6.06
C VAL A 126 -4.65 0.72 -5.46
N PHE A 127 -4.23 -0.46 -5.01
CA PHE A 127 -5.12 -1.39 -4.34
C PHE A 127 -5.72 -0.77 -3.07
N LEU A 128 -4.89 -0.21 -2.17
CA LEU A 128 -5.35 0.43 -0.94
C LEU A 128 -6.28 1.63 -1.21
N ALA A 129 -5.93 2.47 -2.19
CA ALA A 129 -6.79 3.58 -2.62
C ALA A 129 -8.16 3.09 -3.15
N ALA A 130 -8.17 2.00 -3.93
CA ALA A 130 -9.40 1.38 -4.40
C ALA A 130 -10.25 0.76 -3.28
N GLN A 131 -9.65 0.44 -2.12
CA GLN A 131 -10.37 0.07 -0.89
C GLN A 131 -10.85 1.29 -0.07
N GLY A 132 -10.81 2.50 -0.64
CA GLY A 132 -11.26 3.72 0.03
C GLY A 132 -10.25 4.32 1.02
N ARG A 133 -9.01 3.81 1.06
CA ARG A 133 -7.96 4.33 1.95
C ARG A 133 -7.31 5.57 1.35
N ARG A 134 -7.18 6.65 2.12
CA ARG A 134 -6.43 7.84 1.71
C ARG A 134 -4.96 7.49 1.62
N THR A 135 -4.45 7.36 0.39
CA THR A 135 -3.12 6.82 0.13
C THR A 135 -2.26 7.85 -0.57
N VAL A 136 -1.03 8.07 -0.07
CA VAL A 136 -0.02 8.92 -0.70
C VAL A 136 1.18 8.06 -1.06
N MET A 137 1.56 8.10 -2.33
CA MET A 137 2.77 7.49 -2.87
C MET A 137 3.90 8.52 -2.82
N VAL A 138 5.10 8.12 -2.39
CA VAL A 138 6.27 8.99 -2.30
C VAL A 138 7.43 8.30 -2.99
N ASP A 139 7.94 8.91 -4.07
CA ASP A 139 9.09 8.41 -4.80
C ASP A 139 10.38 9.02 -4.24
N LEU A 140 11.14 8.19 -3.51
CA LEU A 140 12.45 8.56 -2.96
C LEU A 140 13.58 7.79 -3.64
N ASP A 141 13.37 7.28 -4.87
CA ASP A 141 14.47 6.87 -5.74
C ASP A 141 15.11 8.10 -6.40
N LEU A 142 15.85 8.88 -5.60
CA LEU A 142 16.44 10.16 -6.03
C LEU A 142 17.41 10.04 -7.23
N GLY A 143 17.88 8.82 -7.53
CA GLY A 143 18.75 8.55 -8.68
C GLY A 143 18.03 7.98 -9.91
N GLY A 144 16.75 7.62 -9.80
CA GLY A 144 16.02 6.89 -10.84
C GLY A 144 14.49 6.97 -10.70
N ALA A 145 13.98 8.13 -10.29
CA ALA A 145 12.57 8.34 -9.96
C ALA A 145 11.64 8.02 -11.15
N ASN A 146 10.82 6.99 -10.99
CA ASN A 146 9.95 6.46 -12.05
C ASN A 146 8.54 6.08 -11.55
N LEU A 147 8.22 6.31 -10.27
CA LEU A 147 6.95 5.89 -9.68
C LEU A 147 5.74 6.52 -10.37
N HIS A 148 5.91 7.78 -10.80
CA HIS A 148 4.90 8.56 -11.52
C HIS A 148 4.41 7.86 -12.81
N LEU A 149 5.31 7.19 -13.54
CA LEU A 149 5.00 6.43 -14.75
C LEU A 149 4.04 5.28 -14.44
N TYR A 150 4.29 4.54 -13.36
CA TYR A 150 3.41 3.45 -12.93
C TYR A 150 2.05 3.95 -12.45
N LEU A 151 1.89 5.25 -12.17
CA LEU A 151 0.63 5.88 -11.73
C LEU A 151 -0.04 6.70 -12.85
N GLY A 152 0.39 6.50 -14.10
CA GLY A 152 -0.23 7.09 -15.29
C GLY A 152 0.13 8.56 -15.52
N LYS A 153 1.23 9.03 -14.94
CA LYS A 153 1.78 10.38 -15.16
C LYS A 153 3.06 10.26 -15.97
N THR A 154 3.18 11.04 -17.04
CA THR A 154 4.38 11.10 -17.88
C THR A 154 5.36 12.21 -17.47
N SER A 155 4.92 13.14 -16.61
CA SER A 155 5.75 14.21 -16.09
C SER A 155 5.30 14.64 -14.69
N VAL A 156 6.25 15.21 -13.94
CA VAL A 156 6.08 15.72 -12.58
C VAL A 156 6.62 17.15 -12.57
N LYS A 157 5.78 18.14 -12.28
CA LYS A 157 6.18 19.57 -12.33
C LYS A 157 6.95 20.04 -11.11
N LYS A 158 6.55 19.57 -9.93
CA LYS A 158 7.19 19.83 -8.65
C LYS A 158 7.50 18.49 -8.00
N THR A 159 8.72 18.34 -7.52
CA THR A 159 9.28 17.07 -7.06
C THR A 159 9.82 17.20 -5.64
N ILE A 160 10.19 16.08 -5.03
CA ILE A 160 10.82 16.07 -3.72
C ILE A 160 12.13 16.88 -3.69
N ASN A 161 12.82 17.01 -4.83
CA ASN A 161 14.02 17.81 -4.95
C ASN A 161 13.74 19.30 -4.70
N ASP A 162 12.56 19.81 -5.09
CA ASP A 162 12.15 21.19 -4.84
C ASP A 162 11.91 21.47 -3.35
N TYR A 163 11.50 20.45 -2.60
CA TYR A 163 11.39 20.53 -1.14
C TYR A 163 12.76 20.54 -0.47
N PHE A 164 13.71 19.72 -0.96
CA PHE A 164 15.08 19.71 -0.46
C PHE A 164 15.85 20.99 -0.78
N SER A 165 15.66 21.57 -1.96
CA SER A 165 16.25 22.85 -2.38
C SER A 165 15.57 24.07 -1.76
N ARG A 166 14.46 23.86 -1.03
CA ARG A 166 13.60 24.91 -0.43
C ARG A 166 12.90 25.80 -1.47
N ALA A 167 12.83 25.39 -2.73
CA ALA A 167 11.96 26.02 -3.73
C ALA A 167 10.47 25.84 -3.38
N VAL A 168 10.15 24.77 -2.64
CA VAL A 168 8.82 24.51 -2.08
C VAL A 168 8.90 24.43 -0.56
N SER A 169 8.02 25.15 0.12
CA SER A 169 8.06 25.31 1.59
C SER A 169 7.39 24.16 2.34
N SER A 170 6.32 23.59 1.76
CA SER A 170 5.47 22.57 2.37
C SER A 170 5.38 21.31 1.51
N LEU A 171 5.32 20.15 2.15
CA LEU A 171 5.19 18.87 1.44
C LEU A 171 3.83 18.74 0.73
N GLY A 172 2.80 19.42 1.25
CA GLY A 172 1.45 19.46 0.67
C GLY A 172 1.42 20.04 -0.75
N GLU A 173 2.28 21.01 -1.05
CA GLU A 173 2.38 21.60 -2.40
C GLU A 173 2.93 20.64 -3.46
N LEU A 174 3.56 19.54 -3.05
CA LEU A 174 4.06 18.50 -3.95
C LEU A 174 3.04 17.41 -4.24
N ILE A 175 1.94 17.35 -3.47
CA ILE A 175 0.93 16.32 -3.58
C ILE A 175 0.13 16.53 -4.87
N MET A 176 0.11 15.52 -5.73
CA MET A 176 -0.68 15.52 -6.95
C MET A 176 -1.59 14.31 -7.06
N PRO A 177 -2.84 14.47 -7.56
CA PRO A 177 -3.72 13.34 -7.81
C PRO A 177 -3.22 12.52 -8.99
N THR A 178 -3.34 11.20 -8.86
CA THR A 178 -3.08 10.24 -9.95
C THR A 178 -4.38 9.76 -10.58
N LYS A 179 -4.29 9.10 -11.74
CA LYS A 179 -5.47 8.56 -12.44
C LYS A 179 -6.13 7.40 -11.68
N PHE A 180 -5.43 6.77 -10.73
CA PHE A 180 -5.80 5.48 -10.17
C PHE A 180 -6.13 5.52 -8.67
N GLY A 181 -6.36 6.71 -8.11
CA GLY A 181 -6.79 6.88 -6.73
C GLY A 181 -5.75 7.50 -5.80
N PRO A 182 -4.54 6.96 -5.62
CA PRO A 182 -3.61 7.52 -4.65
C PRO A 182 -3.11 8.89 -5.10
N HIS A 183 -2.74 9.74 -4.15
CA HIS A 183 -1.93 10.91 -4.43
C HIS A 183 -0.46 10.50 -4.60
N LEU A 184 0.33 11.38 -5.21
CA LEU A 184 1.75 11.18 -5.47
C LEU A 184 2.54 12.41 -5.04
N ILE A 185 3.69 12.17 -4.40
CA ILE A 185 4.82 13.09 -4.29
C ILE A 185 5.93 12.47 -5.14
N GLY A 186 6.18 13.06 -6.31
CA GLY A 186 7.14 12.52 -7.27
C GLY A 186 8.59 12.91 -6.94
N GLY A 187 9.53 12.08 -7.36
CA GLY A 187 10.96 12.37 -7.35
C GLY A 187 11.42 12.94 -8.69
N ASP A 188 12.67 13.39 -8.74
CA ASP A 188 13.34 13.83 -9.96
C ASP A 188 14.79 13.32 -9.98
N SER A 189 15.17 12.65 -11.06
CA SER A 189 16.52 12.13 -11.30
C SER A 189 17.34 13.01 -12.26
N SER A 190 16.78 14.12 -12.76
CA SER A 190 17.44 14.98 -13.75
C SER A 190 18.49 15.92 -13.15
N GLN A 191 18.45 16.15 -11.83
CA GLN A 191 19.37 17.04 -11.13
C GLN A 191 20.59 16.27 -10.58
N LEU A 192 21.79 16.64 -11.03
CA LEU A 192 23.04 16.12 -10.48
C LEU A 192 23.14 16.44 -8.98
N GLY A 193 23.41 15.41 -8.16
CA GLY A 193 23.56 15.57 -6.71
C GLY A 193 22.27 15.45 -5.88
N SER A 194 21.12 15.20 -6.52
CA SER A 194 19.82 14.95 -5.84
C SER A 194 19.90 13.85 -4.76
N ALA A 195 20.81 12.89 -4.92
CA ALA A 195 21.03 11.80 -3.96
C ALA A 195 21.66 12.22 -2.62
N ASN A 196 22.31 13.39 -2.56
CA ASN A 196 23.03 13.88 -1.37
C ASN A 196 22.14 14.80 -0.53
N VAL A 197 21.14 14.21 0.11
CA VAL A 197 20.24 14.92 1.04
C VAL A 197 20.94 15.15 2.38
N SER A 198 20.95 16.39 2.86
CA SER A 198 21.48 16.72 4.20
C SER A 198 20.66 16.08 5.31
N PHE A 199 21.28 15.82 6.46
CA PHE A 199 20.59 15.22 7.61
C PHE A 199 19.38 16.04 8.08
N SER A 200 19.49 17.36 8.12
CA SER A 200 18.40 18.25 8.52
C SER A 200 17.23 18.22 7.54
N ALA A 201 17.50 18.23 6.22
CA ALA A 201 16.47 18.12 5.19
C ALA A 201 15.74 16.77 5.25
N LYS A 202 16.49 15.68 5.51
CA LYS A 202 15.95 14.35 5.74
C LYS A 202 15.02 14.30 6.95
N MET A 203 15.46 14.81 8.11
CA MET A 203 14.62 14.83 9.32
C MET A 203 13.35 15.67 9.13
N LYS A 204 13.48 16.82 8.44
CA LYS A 204 12.34 17.66 8.06
C LYS A 204 11.34 16.89 7.20
N LEU A 205 11.82 16.19 6.17
CA LEU A 205 10.98 15.36 5.30
C LEU A 205 10.27 14.26 6.10
N LEU A 206 10.98 13.50 6.93
CA LEU A 206 10.39 12.41 7.71
C LEU A 206 9.29 12.92 8.65
N LYS A 207 9.50 14.09 9.27
CA LYS A 207 8.47 14.75 10.08
C LYS A 207 7.26 15.13 9.23
N SER A 208 7.47 15.81 8.11
CA SER A 208 6.38 16.20 7.21
C SER A 208 5.62 15.00 6.64
N LEU A 209 6.29 13.90 6.33
CA LEU A 209 5.65 12.65 5.89
C LEU A 209 4.70 12.10 6.95
N ARG A 210 5.05 12.20 8.24
CA ARG A 210 4.17 11.81 9.37
C ARG A 210 3.01 12.77 9.59
N GLU A 211 3.11 14.02 9.14
CA GLU A 211 2.04 15.03 9.26
C GLU A 211 1.01 15.01 8.12
N LEU A 212 1.31 14.35 6.99
CA LEU A 212 0.37 14.23 5.86
C LEU A 212 -1.01 13.67 6.27
N ASP A 213 -2.10 14.26 5.76
CA ASP A 213 -3.44 13.73 5.96
C ASP A 213 -3.71 12.50 5.06
N ALA A 214 -3.23 11.34 5.49
CA ALA A 214 -3.33 10.07 4.78
C ALA A 214 -3.43 8.90 5.75
N ASP A 215 -4.15 7.86 5.36
CA ASP A 215 -4.21 6.60 6.09
C ASP A 215 -2.95 5.76 5.80
N TYR A 216 -2.46 5.81 4.56
CA TYR A 216 -1.20 5.15 4.15
C TYR A 216 -0.28 6.11 3.41
N VAL A 217 1.00 6.08 3.78
CA VAL A 217 2.09 6.73 3.03
C VAL A 217 3.05 5.63 2.57
N ILE A 218 3.10 5.36 1.28
CA ILE A 218 3.98 4.33 0.71
C ILE A 218 5.20 5.01 0.12
N ILE A 219 6.37 4.71 0.67
CA ILE A 219 7.66 5.21 0.22
C ILE A 219 8.28 4.16 -0.71
N ASP A 220 8.50 4.52 -1.96
CA ASP A 220 9.27 3.73 -2.93
C ASP A 220 10.74 4.13 -2.87
N LEU A 221 11.63 3.15 -2.62
CA LEU A 221 13.06 3.37 -2.49
C LEU A 221 13.81 2.75 -3.68
N GLY A 222 14.84 3.46 -4.13
CA GLY A 222 15.75 2.97 -5.17
C GLY A 222 16.55 1.73 -4.79
N SER A 223 17.36 1.21 -5.71
CA SER A 223 18.21 0.04 -5.47
C SER A 223 19.50 0.32 -4.70
N ASN A 224 19.92 1.58 -4.59
CA ASN A 224 21.22 1.90 -4.00
C ASN A 224 21.17 1.88 -2.47
N THR A 225 22.00 1.04 -1.83
CA THR A 225 22.08 0.92 -0.36
C THR A 225 22.86 2.09 0.26
N SER A 226 22.46 3.33 -0.02
CA SER A 226 23.03 4.52 0.60
C SER A 226 22.46 4.73 2.01
N PHE A 227 23.17 5.47 2.87
CA PHE A 227 22.65 5.81 4.20
C PHE A 227 21.33 6.59 4.13
N ASN A 228 21.14 7.43 3.11
CA ASN A 228 19.88 8.14 2.90
C ASN A 228 18.72 7.18 2.67
N MET A 229 18.90 6.20 1.79
CA MET A 229 17.88 5.20 1.48
C MET A 229 17.57 4.30 2.69
N LEU A 230 18.59 3.88 3.46
CA LEU A 230 18.37 3.14 4.71
C LEU A 230 17.64 3.96 5.76
N ASP A 231 17.94 5.25 5.89
CA ASP A 231 17.26 6.10 6.87
C ASP A 231 15.79 6.34 6.50
N PHE A 232 15.46 6.45 5.21
CA PHE A 232 14.07 6.48 4.75
C PHE A 232 13.36 5.14 4.95
N PHE A 233 14.05 4.02 4.72
CA PHE A 233 13.53 2.69 5.01
C PHE A 233 13.17 2.52 6.48
N LEU A 234 14.09 2.90 7.38
CA LEU A 234 13.94 2.80 8.83
C LEU A 234 12.93 3.78 9.44
N ALA A 235 12.48 4.76 8.66
CA ALA A 235 11.47 5.72 9.11
C ALA A 235 10.04 5.20 8.97
N GLY A 236 9.84 4.12 8.20
CA GLY A 236 8.55 3.47 8.03
C GLY A 236 8.12 2.69 9.27
N ASP A 237 6.81 2.62 9.48
CA ASP A 237 6.20 1.72 10.47
C ASP A 237 6.27 0.26 9.99
N SER A 238 6.18 0.06 8.67
CA SER A 238 6.33 -1.23 8.01
C SER A 238 7.48 -1.22 7.01
N HIS A 239 8.36 -2.21 7.11
CA HIS A 239 9.61 -2.32 6.38
C HIS A 239 9.52 -3.46 5.37
N LEU A 240 9.21 -3.18 4.11
CA LEU A 240 8.98 -4.19 3.08
C LEU A 240 10.24 -4.34 2.23
N VAL A 241 10.80 -5.55 2.19
CA VAL A 241 11.96 -5.91 1.38
C VAL A 241 11.50 -6.80 0.24
N VAL A 242 11.61 -6.29 -0.97
CA VAL A 242 11.29 -7.05 -2.19
C VAL A 242 12.53 -7.82 -2.63
N THR A 243 12.34 -9.05 -3.09
CA THR A 243 13.38 -9.90 -3.70
C THR A 243 12.78 -10.81 -4.78
N THR A 244 13.61 -11.63 -5.41
CA THR A 244 13.19 -12.67 -6.38
C THR A 244 13.80 -14.01 -5.99
N CYS A 245 13.44 -15.09 -6.70
CA CYS A 245 14.03 -16.41 -6.45
C CYS A 245 15.52 -16.53 -6.87
N GLU A 246 16.08 -15.51 -7.51
CA GLU A 246 17.47 -15.53 -7.96
C GLU A 246 18.45 -15.49 -6.77
N PRO A 247 19.49 -16.34 -6.76
CA PRO A 247 20.52 -16.38 -5.71
C PRO A 247 21.10 -15.02 -5.32
N ALA A 248 21.50 -14.22 -6.31
CA ALA A 248 22.04 -12.89 -6.04
C ALA A 248 21.01 -11.96 -5.38
N SER A 249 19.75 -12.03 -5.81
CA SER A 249 18.66 -11.15 -5.34
C SER A 249 18.31 -11.37 -3.87
N TYR A 250 18.19 -12.63 -3.43
CA TYR A 250 17.82 -12.91 -2.04
C TYR A 250 19.00 -12.77 -1.08
N LEU A 251 20.25 -12.95 -1.55
CA LEU A 251 21.45 -12.64 -0.76
C LEU A 251 21.57 -11.12 -0.53
N GLU A 252 21.32 -10.32 -1.57
CA GLU A 252 21.26 -8.87 -1.47
C GLU A 252 20.12 -8.39 -0.56
N ALA A 253 18.95 -9.04 -0.60
CA ALA A 253 17.86 -8.75 0.33
C ALA A 253 18.23 -9.01 1.80
N TYR A 254 18.93 -10.12 2.09
CA TYR A 254 19.46 -10.37 3.43
C TYR A 254 20.49 -9.30 3.83
N ASN A 255 21.42 -8.96 2.94
CA ASN A 255 22.41 -7.92 3.22
C ASN A 255 21.75 -6.56 3.49
N PHE A 256 20.70 -6.21 2.73
CA PHE A 256 19.90 -5.01 2.93
C PHE A 256 19.28 -4.97 4.33
N ILE A 257 18.63 -6.07 4.75
CA ILE A 257 18.07 -6.23 6.09
C ILE A 257 19.14 -6.05 7.17
N LYS A 258 20.30 -6.71 7.00
CA LYS A 258 21.44 -6.63 7.90
C LYS A 258 21.92 -5.19 8.03
N VAL A 259 22.27 -4.52 6.93
CA VAL A 259 22.82 -3.16 6.97
C VAL A 259 21.79 -2.16 7.51
N GLY A 260 20.50 -2.34 7.22
CA GLY A 260 19.42 -1.57 7.83
C GLY A 260 19.39 -1.71 9.37
N LEU A 261 19.50 -2.93 9.90
CA LEU A 261 19.60 -3.14 11.34
C LEU A 261 20.84 -2.43 11.92
N LEU A 262 22.01 -2.62 11.30
CA LEU A 262 23.26 -2.03 11.76
C LEU A 262 23.20 -0.49 11.75
N ARG A 263 22.56 0.11 10.74
CA ARG A 263 22.32 1.56 10.69
C ARG A 263 21.41 2.01 11.83
N ARG A 264 20.33 1.28 12.14
CA ARG A 264 19.45 1.56 13.28
C ARG A 264 20.19 1.53 14.61
N LEU A 265 21.02 0.51 14.83
CA LEU A 265 21.81 0.36 16.06
C LEU A 265 22.87 1.47 16.22
N ASN A 266 23.59 1.80 15.15
CA ASN A 266 24.58 2.88 15.19
C ASN A 266 23.96 4.25 15.49
N ARG A 267 22.74 4.51 15.03
CA ARG A 267 22.03 5.78 15.30
C ARG A 267 21.50 5.87 16.72
N LEU A 268 21.14 4.74 17.34
CA LEU A 268 20.53 4.72 18.67
C LEU A 268 21.42 5.34 19.76
N PHE A 269 22.74 5.13 19.67
CA PHE A 269 23.71 5.60 20.67
C PHE A 269 24.64 6.72 20.18
N GLY A 270 24.53 7.09 18.90
CA GLY A 270 25.40 8.07 18.25
C GLY A 270 24.87 9.51 18.29
N GLU A 271 25.55 10.41 17.57
CA GLU A 271 25.19 11.83 17.51
C GLU A 271 23.77 12.08 17.01
N GLU A 272 23.30 11.23 16.10
CA GLU A 272 21.97 11.24 15.49
C GLU A 272 20.88 10.58 16.35
N SER A 273 21.16 10.21 17.61
CA SER A 273 20.17 9.60 18.49
C SER A 273 18.96 10.52 18.70
N ALA A 274 17.77 9.92 18.65
CA ALA A 274 16.52 10.63 18.86
C ALA A 274 16.33 11.07 20.31
N ASP A 275 17.00 10.41 21.26
CA ASP A 275 16.99 10.72 22.68
C ASP A 275 18.41 11.09 23.14
N PRO A 276 18.68 12.36 23.48
CA PRO A 276 19.97 12.79 23.98
C PRO A 276 20.46 12.01 25.21
N GLY A 277 19.55 11.49 26.04
CA GLY A 277 19.88 10.68 27.21
C GLY A 277 20.39 9.27 26.88
N GLN A 278 20.19 8.81 25.64
CA GLN A 278 20.66 7.50 25.16
C GLN A 278 22.05 7.57 24.52
N LYS A 279 22.64 8.76 24.36
CA LYS A 279 23.97 8.91 23.75
C LYS A 279 25.04 8.24 24.61
N ASN A 280 25.82 7.36 23.99
CA ASN A 280 26.93 6.67 24.65
C ASN A 280 28.02 6.33 23.63
N PHE A 281 29.09 7.12 23.61
CA PHE A 281 30.19 6.97 22.65
C PHE A 281 30.95 5.63 22.78
N GLY A 282 31.04 5.09 23.99
CA GLY A 282 31.68 3.80 24.24
C GLY A 282 30.85 2.65 23.64
N LEU A 283 29.54 2.68 23.85
CA LEU A 283 28.61 1.71 23.27
C LEU A 283 28.48 1.87 21.74
N GLN A 284 28.46 3.12 21.25
CA GLN A 284 28.49 3.41 19.82
C GLN A 284 29.74 2.82 19.17
N SER A 285 30.93 3.03 19.75
CA SER A 285 32.18 2.45 19.25
C SER A 285 32.15 0.93 19.24
N LEU A 286 31.63 0.31 20.30
CA LEU A 286 31.47 -1.15 20.41
C LEU A 286 30.57 -1.71 19.30
N ILE A 287 29.44 -1.04 19.02
CA ILE A 287 28.53 -1.39 17.94
C ILE A 287 29.23 -1.17 16.59
N HIS A 288 29.87 -0.02 16.40
CA HIS A 288 30.57 0.30 15.16
C HIS A 288 31.64 -0.74 14.82
N GLU A 289 32.50 -1.10 15.78
CA GLU A 289 33.48 -2.19 15.66
C GLU A 289 32.81 -3.53 15.29
N ALA A 290 31.71 -3.88 15.95
CA ALA A 290 30.95 -5.09 15.65
C ALA A 290 30.29 -5.06 14.26
N THR A 291 30.05 -3.87 13.70
CA THR A 291 29.38 -3.70 12.41
C THR A 291 30.32 -3.55 11.22
N MET A 292 31.53 -2.99 11.43
CA MET A 292 32.48 -2.61 10.37
C MET A 292 33.74 -3.48 10.31
N SER A 293 33.92 -4.45 11.21
CA SER A 293 35.14 -5.27 11.23
C SER A 293 35.31 -6.07 9.92
N PRO A 294 36.39 -5.88 9.14
CA PRO A 294 36.64 -6.60 7.88
C PRO A 294 36.87 -8.11 8.08
N ASN A 295 37.27 -8.51 9.29
CA ASN A 295 37.60 -9.90 9.64
C ASN A 295 36.34 -10.64 10.13
N GLY A 296 35.56 -11.14 9.17
CA GLY A 296 34.24 -11.73 9.36
C GLY A 296 34.18 -13.09 10.03
N SER A 297 34.57 -13.26 11.31
CA SER A 297 34.28 -14.53 11.99
C SER A 297 33.77 -14.49 13.44
N LYS A 298 33.87 -13.37 14.19
CA LYS A 298 33.24 -13.28 15.54
C LYS A 298 32.57 -11.95 15.90
N ALA A 299 32.86 -10.86 15.19
CA ALA A 299 32.35 -9.53 15.50
C ALA A 299 30.96 -9.21 14.88
N ASN A 300 30.60 -9.87 13.77
CA ASN A 300 29.40 -9.54 12.97
C ASN A 300 28.11 -10.27 13.42
N ASN A 301 28.07 -10.80 14.64
CA ASN A 301 26.95 -11.56 15.19
C ASN A 301 26.28 -10.78 16.32
N ILE A 302 25.01 -10.41 16.16
CA ILE A 302 24.25 -9.62 17.14
C ILE A 302 24.19 -10.31 18.51
N PRO A 303 23.96 -11.63 18.62
CA PRO A 303 24.13 -12.37 19.86
C PRO A 303 25.46 -12.13 20.60
N ALA A 304 26.58 -12.08 19.89
CA ALA A 304 27.88 -11.81 20.51
C ALA A 304 28.00 -10.34 20.97
N LEU A 305 27.42 -9.42 20.19
CA LEU A 305 27.26 -8.02 20.60
C LEU A 305 26.45 -7.90 21.89
N LEU A 306 25.33 -8.62 22.02
CA LEU A 306 24.49 -8.61 23.22
C LEU A 306 25.25 -9.06 24.46
N GLU A 307 26.10 -10.10 24.37
CA GLU A 307 26.93 -10.53 25.51
C GLU A 307 28.01 -9.49 25.87
N ARG A 308 28.63 -8.83 24.89
CA ARG A 308 29.57 -7.73 25.14
C ARG A 308 28.88 -6.56 25.84
N VAL A 309 27.69 -6.18 25.37
CA VAL A 309 26.88 -5.11 25.99
C VAL A 309 26.44 -5.50 27.39
N LYS A 310 26.05 -6.75 27.62
CA LYS A 310 25.69 -7.25 28.95
C LYS A 310 26.85 -7.15 29.95
N ALA A 311 28.09 -7.39 29.50
CA ALA A 311 29.27 -7.31 30.36
C ALA A 311 29.74 -5.86 30.62
N GLY A 312 29.66 -4.98 29.62
CA GLY A 312 30.19 -3.61 29.73
C GLY A 312 29.16 -2.51 30.01
N TYR A 313 27.91 -2.68 29.58
CA TYR A 313 26.84 -1.67 29.58
C TYR A 313 25.46 -2.31 29.87
N PRO A 314 25.28 -3.02 31.01
CA PRO A 314 24.09 -3.82 31.28
C PRO A 314 22.78 -3.01 31.24
N ASP A 315 22.79 -1.75 31.63
CA ASP A 315 21.61 -0.87 31.67
C ASP A 315 21.01 -0.60 30.28
N TYR A 316 21.81 -0.73 29.22
CA TYR A 316 21.37 -0.52 27.83
C TYR A 316 20.85 -1.80 27.16
N LEU A 317 21.03 -2.96 27.79
CA LEU A 317 20.60 -4.25 27.23
C LEU A 317 19.08 -4.33 26.98
N PRO A 318 18.18 -3.82 27.86
CA PRO A 318 16.75 -3.81 27.59
C PRO A 318 16.39 -3.00 26.34
N LEU A 319 16.93 -1.79 26.21
CA LEU A 319 16.70 -0.91 25.05
C LEU A 319 17.19 -1.55 23.74
N LEU A 320 18.35 -2.21 23.78
CA LEU A 320 18.89 -2.92 22.61
C LEU A 320 18.00 -4.10 22.21
N ARG A 321 17.51 -4.89 23.18
CA ARG A 321 16.58 -6.01 22.93
C ARG A 321 15.25 -5.52 22.36
N GLU A 322 14.71 -4.43 22.89
CA GLU A 322 13.50 -3.79 22.37
C GLU A 322 13.70 -3.33 20.92
N THR A 323 14.83 -2.68 20.64
CA THR A 323 15.17 -2.23 19.28
C THR A 323 15.25 -3.38 18.29
N LEU A 324 15.85 -4.51 18.69
CA LEU A 324 15.91 -5.73 17.88
C LEU A 324 14.52 -6.35 17.67
N ALA A 325 13.72 -6.42 18.74
CA ALA A 325 12.37 -6.97 18.69
C ALA A 325 11.43 -6.15 17.81
N ALA A 326 11.60 -4.82 17.77
CA ALA A 326 10.82 -3.89 16.95
C ALA A 326 11.22 -3.92 15.46
N TYR A 327 12.46 -4.31 15.13
CA TYR A 327 12.90 -4.41 13.74
C TYR A 327 12.51 -5.76 13.13
N GLN A 328 11.29 -5.83 12.60
CA GLN A 328 10.74 -7.04 11.94
C GLN A 328 10.38 -6.80 10.47
N PRO A 329 11.36 -6.76 9.55
CA PRO A 329 11.09 -6.55 8.13
C PRO A 329 10.21 -7.65 7.52
N TYR A 330 9.35 -7.24 6.61
CA TYR A 330 8.51 -8.09 5.77
C TYR A 330 9.23 -8.42 4.46
N LEU A 331 9.34 -9.70 4.13
CA LEU A 331 9.91 -10.18 2.89
C LEU A 331 8.79 -10.47 1.87
N VAL A 332 8.93 -9.88 0.68
CA VAL A 332 8.07 -10.11 -0.48
C VAL A 332 8.89 -10.76 -1.58
N VAL A 333 8.49 -11.95 -2.04
CA VAL A 333 9.16 -12.64 -3.15
C VAL A 333 8.38 -12.38 -4.43
N ASN A 334 8.97 -11.60 -5.33
CA ASN A 334 8.36 -11.17 -6.57
C ASN A 334 8.86 -12.01 -7.75
N GLN A 335 8.16 -11.92 -8.89
CA GLN A 335 8.50 -12.57 -10.15
C GLN A 335 8.67 -14.09 -10.02
N VAL A 336 7.85 -14.72 -9.20
CA VAL A 336 7.94 -16.17 -8.95
C VAL A 336 7.39 -16.95 -10.14
N ILE A 337 8.21 -17.82 -10.71
CA ILE A 337 7.83 -18.72 -11.79
C ILE A 337 7.31 -20.04 -11.17
N ASP A 338 8.13 -20.67 -10.32
CA ASP A 338 7.74 -21.85 -9.55
C ASP A 338 7.58 -21.50 -8.06
N VAL A 339 6.41 -21.78 -7.51
CA VAL A 339 6.11 -21.54 -6.09
C VAL A 339 6.94 -22.43 -5.16
N GLN A 340 7.45 -23.57 -5.65
CA GLN A 340 8.30 -24.48 -4.86
C GLN A 340 9.68 -23.90 -4.55
N ASP A 341 10.14 -22.91 -5.33
CA ASP A 341 11.41 -22.23 -5.08
C ASP A 341 11.34 -21.28 -3.86
N VAL A 342 10.13 -20.87 -3.46
CA VAL A 342 9.94 -19.84 -2.42
C VAL A 342 10.28 -20.35 -1.02
N PRO A 343 9.76 -21.49 -0.52
CA PRO A 343 10.00 -21.91 0.86
C PRO A 343 11.48 -22.07 1.25
N PRO A 344 12.37 -22.67 0.42
CA PRO A 344 13.79 -22.77 0.75
C PRO A 344 14.46 -21.41 0.97
N ILE A 345 14.13 -20.41 0.14
CA ILE A 345 14.70 -19.07 0.19
C ILE A 345 14.24 -18.34 1.45
N ILE A 346 12.94 -18.41 1.75
CA ILE A 346 12.35 -17.80 2.95
C ILE A 346 12.99 -18.41 4.21
N ARG A 347 13.06 -19.74 4.30
CA ARG A 347 13.68 -20.43 5.44
C ARG A 347 15.14 -20.00 5.62
N ARG A 348 15.92 -19.97 4.54
CA ARG A 348 17.32 -19.57 4.59
C ARG A 348 17.51 -18.15 5.12
N ILE A 349 16.74 -17.17 4.63
CA ILE A 349 16.82 -15.79 5.12
C ILE A 349 16.40 -15.72 6.59
N GLN A 350 15.28 -16.35 6.95
CA GLN A 350 14.77 -16.32 8.32
C GLN A 350 15.71 -16.99 9.32
N ASP A 351 16.32 -18.11 8.95
CA ASP A 351 17.26 -18.84 9.81
C ASP A 351 18.54 -18.04 10.03
N VAL A 352 19.11 -17.46 8.97
CA VAL A 352 20.31 -16.63 9.09
C VAL A 352 20.01 -15.36 9.87
N ALA A 353 18.89 -14.67 9.60
CA ALA A 353 18.50 -13.48 10.35
C ALA A 353 18.29 -13.78 11.84
N ARG A 354 17.67 -14.91 12.18
CA ARG A 354 17.50 -15.32 13.58
C ARG A 354 18.83 -15.63 14.25
N LYS A 355 19.69 -16.42 13.60
CA LYS A 355 20.97 -16.90 14.17
C LYS A 355 22.02 -15.80 14.26
N VAL A 356 22.09 -14.90 13.28
CA VAL A 356 23.17 -13.91 13.14
C VAL A 356 22.73 -12.52 13.57
N LEU A 357 21.46 -12.16 13.34
CA LEU A 357 20.95 -10.81 13.62
C LEU A 357 20.03 -10.75 14.85
N ALA A 358 19.64 -11.89 15.41
CA ALA A 358 18.67 -11.99 16.51
C ALA A 358 17.36 -11.22 16.25
N ILE A 359 16.93 -11.14 14.98
CA ILE A 359 15.65 -10.52 14.59
C ILE A 359 14.74 -11.52 13.91
N LYS A 360 13.45 -11.19 13.85
CA LYS A 360 12.45 -11.92 13.07
C LYS A 360 12.24 -11.24 11.72
N VAL A 361 12.47 -11.97 10.63
CA VAL A 361 12.04 -11.55 9.29
C VAL A 361 10.69 -12.22 9.00
N ARG A 362 9.66 -11.43 8.74
CA ARG A 362 8.30 -11.92 8.44
C ARG A 362 8.18 -12.20 6.96
N TYR A 363 7.50 -13.27 6.58
CA TYR A 363 7.12 -13.51 5.19
C TYR A 363 5.75 -12.87 4.96
N LEU A 364 5.68 -11.90 4.04
CA LEU A 364 4.43 -11.21 3.71
C LEU A 364 3.66 -11.93 2.60
N GLY A 365 4.38 -12.47 1.63
CA GLY A 365 3.79 -13.25 0.55
C GLY A 365 4.65 -13.28 -0.71
N THR A 366 4.09 -13.90 -1.75
CA THR A 366 4.71 -14.05 -3.06
C THR A 366 3.83 -13.47 -4.15
N LEU A 367 4.47 -12.95 -5.19
CA LEU A 367 3.83 -12.48 -6.42
C LEU A 367 4.37 -13.31 -7.60
N PRO A 368 3.48 -13.99 -8.34
CA PRO A 368 3.90 -14.73 -9.52
C PRO A 368 4.42 -13.78 -10.60
N PHE A 369 5.29 -14.28 -11.47
CA PHE A 369 5.61 -13.59 -12.71
C PHE A 369 4.34 -13.50 -13.56
N MET A 370 3.93 -12.28 -13.89
CA MET A 370 2.73 -12.01 -14.69
C MET A 370 3.11 -11.14 -15.87
N GLU A 371 2.93 -11.68 -17.08
CA GLU A 371 3.14 -10.91 -18.32
C GLU A 371 2.23 -9.68 -18.38
N THR A 372 1.03 -9.74 -17.79
CA THR A 372 0.12 -8.60 -17.68
C THR A 372 0.73 -7.47 -16.85
N VAL A 373 1.43 -7.78 -15.75
CA VAL A 373 2.15 -6.79 -14.93
C VAL A 373 3.28 -6.14 -15.74
N LYS A 374 4.05 -6.93 -16.50
CA LYS A 374 5.08 -6.40 -17.39
C LYS A 374 4.49 -5.50 -18.49
N ARG A 375 3.36 -5.87 -19.08
CA ARG A 375 2.65 -5.03 -20.06
C ARG A 375 2.01 -3.80 -19.42
N SER A 376 1.66 -3.87 -18.13
CA SER A 376 1.08 -2.77 -17.36
C SER A 376 2.04 -1.57 -17.30
N THR A 377 3.34 -1.85 -17.20
CA THR A 377 4.39 -0.81 -17.17
C THR A 377 4.55 -0.11 -18.51
N LEU A 378 4.43 -0.83 -19.63
CA LEU A 378 4.48 -0.25 -20.98
C LEU A 378 3.31 0.69 -21.25
N ASN A 379 2.15 0.39 -20.66
CA ASN A 379 0.93 1.15 -20.88
C ASN A 379 0.67 2.21 -19.80
N LEU A 380 1.53 2.32 -18.78
CA LEU A 380 1.38 3.26 -17.67
C LEU A 380 0.06 3.09 -16.90
N VAL A 381 -0.41 1.84 -16.76
CA VAL A 381 -1.64 1.50 -16.02
C VAL A 381 -1.32 0.35 -15.07
N PRO A 382 -1.43 0.52 -13.73
CA PRO A 382 -1.27 -0.56 -12.76
C PRO A 382 -2.16 -1.77 -13.07
N GLU A 383 -1.62 -2.96 -12.90
CA GLU A 383 -2.37 -4.20 -13.15
C GLU A 383 -3.60 -4.33 -12.24
N VAL A 384 -3.51 -3.92 -10.96
CA VAL A 384 -4.68 -3.93 -10.07
C VAL A 384 -5.78 -2.96 -10.50
N ALA A 385 -5.46 -1.90 -11.26
CA ALA A 385 -6.47 -1.01 -11.83
C ALA A 385 -7.16 -1.64 -13.05
N ARG A 386 -6.43 -2.46 -13.82
CA ARG A 386 -6.97 -3.18 -14.98
C ARG A 386 -7.85 -4.35 -14.56
N ASN A 387 -7.40 -5.09 -13.56
CA ASN A 387 -8.06 -6.30 -13.10
C ASN A 387 -8.17 -6.27 -11.57
N SER A 388 -9.13 -5.48 -11.08
CA SER A 388 -9.35 -5.22 -9.64
C SER A 388 -9.76 -6.44 -8.82
N ARG A 389 -10.15 -7.54 -9.48
CA ARG A 389 -10.46 -8.84 -8.84
C ARG A 389 -9.49 -9.95 -9.27
N GLY A 390 -8.47 -9.60 -10.03
CA GLY A 390 -7.51 -10.53 -10.60
C GLY A 390 -6.52 -11.11 -9.57
N PRO A 391 -5.65 -12.03 -10.02
CA PRO A 391 -4.70 -12.70 -9.13
C PRO A 391 -3.83 -11.72 -8.33
N LEU A 392 -3.32 -10.66 -8.98
CA LEU A 392 -2.51 -9.65 -8.29
C LEU A 392 -3.30 -8.93 -7.20
N ALA A 393 -4.53 -8.49 -7.48
CA ALA A 393 -5.38 -7.80 -6.51
C ALA A 393 -5.71 -8.70 -5.31
N GLN A 394 -5.93 -10.00 -5.52
CA GLN A 394 -6.13 -10.97 -4.43
C GLN A 394 -4.87 -11.14 -3.57
N ARG A 395 -3.67 -11.15 -4.18
CA ARG A 395 -2.41 -11.16 -3.42
C ARG A 395 -2.21 -9.88 -2.63
N MET A 396 -2.50 -8.71 -3.22
CA MET A 396 -2.45 -7.43 -2.50
C MET A 396 -3.45 -7.40 -1.33
N ALA A 397 -4.66 -7.93 -1.53
CA ALA A 397 -5.64 -8.06 -0.46
C ALA A 397 -5.13 -8.91 0.70
N ALA A 398 -4.52 -10.07 0.41
CA ALA A 398 -3.94 -10.93 1.44
C ALA A 398 -2.79 -10.23 2.20
N MET A 399 -1.86 -9.59 1.48
CA MET A 399 -0.74 -8.86 2.08
C MET A 399 -1.21 -7.65 2.90
N SER A 400 -2.20 -6.91 2.42
CA SER A 400 -2.70 -5.69 3.08
C SER A 400 -3.35 -5.94 4.45
N LYS A 401 -3.77 -7.18 4.76
CA LYS A 401 -4.31 -7.54 6.08
C LYS A 401 -3.22 -7.63 7.16
N GLU A 402 -1.98 -7.88 6.75
CA GLU A 402 -0.81 -7.97 7.65
C GLU A 402 -0.11 -6.61 7.84
N LEU A 403 -0.40 -5.66 6.93
CA LEU A 403 0.14 -4.30 6.88
C LEU A 403 -0.79 -3.29 7.54
#